data_AF-S7WKV4-F1
#
_entry.id   AF-S7WKV4-F1
#
_cell.length_a   1.000
_cell.length_b   1.000
_cell.length_c   1.000
_cell.angle_alpha   90.00
_cell.angle_beta   90.00
_cell.angle_gamma   90.00
#
_symmetry.space_group_name_H-M   'P 1'
#
loop_
_entity.id
_entity.type
_entity.pdbx_description
1 polymer ?
#
loop_
_entity_poly.entity_id
_entity_poly.type
_entity_poly.pdbx_seq_one_letter_code
_entity_poly.pdbx_strand_id
1 'polypeptide(L)'
;MTYSGFDHLHKVNIGDETNLVAFTGGAQHPVATNQEDYYNHFNTFDLISLDSGGYVPITPLHPKSRYKQGKAFNFIRPMFQVNEDKIHFVFATDTLFHTHDLSKAENGLTVEGIPFDDFILNPGYPFRGSEDYDTPKPRKGVVESYFRVDEKDLILYRSGLSLEATPPRETVSRKEWDEINARLNPLKFLVREAKGIYSEVGLCPTNFTPTYVDGKNRLWARQHVELLDQEPEFYTIYQAALVPQ
;
A
#
# COMPACT_ATOMS: atom_id res chain seq x y z
N MET A 1 -23.58 -0.82 -4.19
CA MET A 1 -22.16 -0.44 -4.38
C MET A 1 -21.70 0.17 -3.07
N THR A 2 -21.15 -0.64 -2.19
CA THR A 2 -20.76 -0.22 -0.84
C THR A 2 -19.46 0.56 -0.98
N TYR A 3 -19.48 1.85 -0.68
CA TYR A 3 -18.30 2.70 -0.63
C TYR A 3 -17.42 2.21 0.53
N SER A 4 -16.46 1.33 0.23
CA SER A 4 -15.38 0.97 1.14
C SER A 4 -14.42 2.15 1.14
N GLY A 5 -14.64 3.11 2.05
CA GLY A 5 -13.89 4.35 2.16
C GLY A 5 -12.40 4.08 2.06
N PHE A 6 -11.78 4.54 0.97
CA PHE A 6 -10.33 4.65 0.98
C PHE A 6 -10.06 5.98 1.67
N ASP A 7 -8.91 6.09 2.31
CA ASP A 7 -8.44 7.36 2.83
C ASP A 7 -7.96 8.20 1.62
N HIS A 8 -8.90 8.63 0.78
CA HIS A 8 -8.62 9.21 -0.55
C HIS A 8 -8.08 10.63 -0.47
N LEU A 9 -8.31 11.31 0.65
CA LEU A 9 -8.25 12.75 0.77
C LEU A 9 -7.70 13.10 2.15
N HIS A 10 -6.51 13.71 2.17
CA HIS A 10 -5.82 14.07 3.40
C HIS A 10 -5.60 15.58 3.45
N LYS A 11 -5.79 16.18 4.61
CA LYS A 11 -5.39 17.59 4.83
C LYS A 11 -3.87 17.68 4.90
N VAL A 12 -3.31 18.71 4.27
CA VAL A 12 -1.89 19.05 4.34
C VAL A 12 -1.73 20.55 4.56
N ASN A 13 -0.73 20.96 5.35
CA ASN A 13 -0.41 22.37 5.54
C ASN A 13 0.96 22.65 4.92
N ILE A 14 1.03 23.60 4.01
CA ILE A 14 2.28 24.02 3.35
C ILE A 14 2.49 25.49 3.70
N GLY A 15 3.42 25.77 4.62
CA GLY A 15 3.50 27.09 5.24
C GLY A 15 2.19 27.44 5.96
N ASP A 16 1.60 28.58 5.62
CA ASP A 16 0.32 29.04 6.19
C ASP A 16 -0.91 28.57 5.39
N GLU A 17 -0.73 27.90 4.26
CA GLU A 17 -1.82 27.47 3.38
C GLU A 17 -2.30 26.05 3.71
N THR A 18 -3.62 25.89 3.88
CA THR A 18 -4.25 24.57 3.99
C THR A 18 -4.63 24.05 2.61
N ASN A 19 -4.14 22.86 2.28
CA ASN A 19 -4.41 22.16 1.03
C ASN A 19 -4.96 20.75 1.32
N LEU A 20 -5.41 20.07 0.28
CA LEU A 20 -5.78 18.65 0.32
C LEU A 20 -4.92 17.84 -0.64
N VAL A 21 -4.51 16.64 -0.22
CA VAL A 21 -3.85 15.64 -1.07
C VAL A 21 -4.87 14.59 -1.42
N ALA A 22 -5.13 14.40 -2.71
CA ALA A 22 -6.07 13.40 -3.21
C ALA A 22 -5.36 12.30 -3.99
N PHE A 23 -5.67 11.04 -3.73
CA PHE A 23 -5.31 9.96 -4.65
C PHE A 23 -6.26 9.97 -5.86
N THR A 24 -5.76 10.46 -6.99
CA THR A 24 -6.50 10.46 -8.26
C THR A 24 -6.01 9.40 -9.22
N GLY A 25 -4.73 9.00 -9.10
CA GLY A 25 -4.15 7.78 -9.67
C GLY A 25 -4.44 7.56 -11.15
N GLY A 26 -3.52 7.96 -12.02
CA GLY A 26 -3.66 7.68 -13.45
C GLY A 26 -2.82 8.58 -14.33
N ALA A 27 -2.84 8.28 -15.63
CA ALA A 27 -2.35 9.22 -16.62
C ALA A 27 -3.29 10.43 -16.70
N GLN A 28 -2.75 11.63 -16.62
CA GLN A 28 -3.52 12.89 -16.77
C GLN A 28 -3.87 13.19 -18.25
N HIS A 29 -3.85 12.16 -19.10
CA HIS A 29 -4.13 12.20 -20.54
C HIS A 29 -4.85 10.90 -20.92
N PRO A 30 -5.77 10.87 -21.92
CA PRO A 30 -6.47 9.67 -22.37
C PRO A 30 -5.53 8.68 -23.06
N VAL A 31 -4.72 7.99 -22.27
CA VAL A 31 -3.76 6.97 -22.71
C VAL A 31 -4.17 5.64 -22.09
N ALA A 32 -4.15 4.58 -22.88
CA ALA A 32 -4.49 3.25 -22.38
C ALA A 32 -3.41 2.74 -21.40
N THR A 33 -3.82 2.03 -20.35
CA THR A 33 -2.94 1.50 -19.28
C THR A 33 -1.85 0.55 -19.78
N ASN A 34 -1.99 0.03 -20.99
CA ASN A 34 -1.02 -0.84 -21.64
C ASN A 34 -0.03 -0.10 -22.55
N GLN A 35 -0.02 1.24 -22.56
CA GLN A 35 0.95 2.04 -23.33
C GLN A 35 2.00 2.64 -22.40
N GLU A 36 3.21 2.80 -22.90
CA GLU A 36 4.31 3.43 -22.15
C GLU A 36 3.96 4.85 -21.71
N ASP A 37 3.30 5.61 -22.58
CA ASP A 37 2.88 6.99 -22.31
C ASP A 37 1.94 7.11 -21.11
N TYR A 38 1.22 6.03 -20.74
CA TYR A 38 0.40 6.03 -19.53
C TYR A 38 1.28 6.20 -18.29
N TYR A 39 2.41 5.50 -18.23
CA TYR A 39 3.36 5.54 -17.13
C TYR A 39 4.21 6.82 -17.16
N ASN A 40 4.43 7.40 -18.35
CA ASN A 40 5.13 8.68 -18.51
C ASN A 40 4.31 9.86 -18.00
N HIS A 41 3.00 9.82 -18.16
CA HIS A 41 2.09 10.87 -17.68
C HIS A 41 1.37 10.50 -16.37
N PHE A 42 1.77 9.41 -15.72
CA PHE A 42 1.16 8.95 -14.49
C PHE A 42 1.50 9.89 -13.35
N ASN A 43 0.47 10.40 -12.67
CA ASN A 43 0.60 11.10 -11.39
C ASN A 43 -0.12 10.31 -10.31
N THR A 44 0.51 10.25 -9.14
CA THR A 44 -0.01 9.47 -8.02
C THR A 44 -1.06 10.25 -7.25
N PHE A 45 -0.80 11.54 -6.99
CA PHE A 45 -1.68 12.40 -6.20
C PHE A 45 -1.93 13.73 -6.92
N ASP A 46 -3.01 14.40 -6.56
CA ASP A 46 -3.23 15.81 -6.88
C ASP A 46 -3.22 16.62 -5.59
N LEU A 47 -2.60 17.80 -5.62
CA LEU A 47 -2.66 18.80 -4.56
C LEU A 47 -3.78 19.79 -4.90
N ILE A 48 -4.73 19.94 -3.99
CA ILE A 48 -5.91 20.79 -4.16
C ILE A 48 -5.82 21.97 -3.19
N SER A 49 -5.77 23.17 -3.73
CA SER A 49 -5.79 24.41 -2.94
C SER A 49 -7.22 24.74 -2.54
N LEU A 50 -7.44 24.90 -1.23
CA LEU A 50 -8.76 25.29 -0.71
C LEU A 50 -9.07 26.77 -0.99
N ASP A 51 -8.05 27.61 -1.10
CA ASP A 51 -8.22 29.04 -1.32
C ASP A 51 -8.54 29.35 -2.79
N SER A 52 -7.85 28.70 -3.73
CA SER A 52 -8.06 28.92 -5.17
C SER A 52 -9.04 27.94 -5.83
N GLY A 53 -9.29 26.78 -5.21
CA GLY A 53 -10.02 25.67 -5.81
C GLY A 53 -9.27 24.96 -6.95
N GLY A 54 -8.02 25.36 -7.22
CA GLY A 54 -7.18 24.74 -8.24
C GLY A 54 -6.63 23.38 -7.80
N TYR A 55 -6.35 22.51 -8.76
CA TYR A 55 -5.68 21.23 -8.54
C TYR A 55 -4.41 21.13 -9.39
N VAL A 56 -3.35 20.60 -8.80
CA VAL A 56 -2.04 20.42 -9.44
C VAL A 56 -1.60 18.96 -9.28
N PRO A 57 -1.31 18.23 -10.37
CA PRO A 57 -0.77 16.89 -10.27
C PRO A 57 0.62 16.89 -9.65
N ILE A 58 0.80 15.98 -8.70
CA ILE A 58 2.05 15.80 -7.95
C ILE A 58 2.45 14.33 -7.92
N THR A 59 3.73 14.09 -7.66
CA THR A 59 4.28 12.73 -7.46
C THR A 59 4.17 11.84 -8.70
N PRO A 60 5.00 12.09 -9.73
CA PRO A 60 5.14 11.15 -10.82
C PRO A 60 5.71 9.82 -10.33
N LEU A 61 5.59 8.77 -11.14
CA LEU A 61 6.28 7.50 -10.87
C LEU A 61 7.79 7.71 -10.82
N HIS A 62 8.40 7.35 -9.69
CA HIS A 62 9.85 7.41 -9.56
C HIS A 62 10.54 6.46 -10.55
N PRO A 63 11.68 6.81 -11.18
CA PRO A 63 12.35 5.96 -12.17
C PRO A 63 12.75 4.56 -11.68
N LYS A 64 13.01 4.42 -10.37
CA LYS A 64 13.30 3.13 -9.74
C LYS A 64 12.06 2.25 -9.53
N SER A 65 10.85 2.80 -9.64
CA SER A 65 9.61 2.05 -9.47
C SER A 65 9.52 0.96 -10.53
N ARG A 66 9.00 -0.20 -10.15
CA ARG A 66 8.70 -1.28 -11.10
C ARG A 66 7.81 -0.84 -12.26
N TYR A 67 6.96 0.17 -12.04
CA TYR A 67 6.04 0.69 -13.06
C TYR A 67 6.77 1.48 -14.16
N LYS A 68 8.08 1.74 -14.01
CA LYS A 68 8.96 2.35 -15.02
C LYS A 68 9.89 1.34 -15.71
N GLN A 69 9.64 0.03 -15.59
CA GLN A 69 10.49 -1.04 -16.14
C GLN A 69 10.00 -1.64 -17.47
N GLY A 70 9.29 -0.85 -18.31
CA GLY A 70 8.93 -1.28 -19.67
C GLY A 70 7.84 -2.35 -19.76
N LYS A 71 6.96 -2.44 -18.76
CA LYS A 71 5.84 -3.37 -18.68
C LYS A 71 4.57 -2.65 -18.28
N ALA A 72 3.44 -3.21 -18.69
CA ALA A 72 2.13 -2.80 -18.27
C ALA A 72 1.66 -3.58 -17.04
N PHE A 73 0.87 -2.91 -16.20
CA PHE A 73 0.33 -3.43 -14.96
C PHE A 73 -1.11 -2.98 -14.79
N ASN A 74 -1.94 -3.90 -14.29
CA ASN A 74 -3.29 -3.57 -13.89
C ASN A 74 -3.31 -3.05 -12.46
N PHE A 75 -4.04 -1.97 -12.25
CA PHE A 75 -4.32 -1.35 -10.94
C PHE A 75 -3.05 -0.92 -10.17
N ILE A 76 -2.65 0.33 -10.33
CA ILE A 76 -1.58 0.97 -9.55
C ILE A 76 -2.24 1.75 -8.42
N ARG A 77 -2.12 1.24 -7.19
CA ARG A 77 -2.74 1.86 -6.01
C ARG A 77 -1.69 2.07 -4.91
N PRO A 78 -1.53 3.31 -4.41
CA PRO A 78 -0.78 3.58 -3.21
C PRO A 78 -1.64 3.37 -1.95
N MET A 79 -0.98 3.03 -0.86
CA MET A 79 -1.44 3.34 0.50
C MET A 79 -0.57 4.48 0.99
N PHE A 80 -1.19 5.54 1.52
CA PHE A 80 -0.49 6.77 1.84
C PHE A 80 -1.06 7.42 3.09
N GLN A 81 -0.23 8.22 3.74
CA GLN A 81 -0.60 9.13 4.81
C GLN A 81 0.17 10.43 4.69
N VAL A 82 -0.43 11.50 5.21
CA VAL A 82 0.15 12.83 5.22
C VAL A 82 0.50 13.22 6.65
N ASN A 83 1.71 13.73 6.85
CA ASN A 83 2.17 14.31 8.10
C ASN A 83 2.83 15.66 7.80
N GLU A 84 2.31 16.73 8.39
CA GLU A 84 2.75 18.11 8.16
C GLU A 84 2.75 18.47 6.67
N ASP A 85 3.93 18.53 6.05
CA ASP A 85 4.20 18.86 4.65
C ASP A 85 4.68 17.65 3.84
N LYS A 86 4.62 16.43 4.40
CA LYS A 86 5.12 15.20 3.77
C LYS A 86 4.03 14.21 3.47
N ILE A 87 4.12 13.62 2.29
CA ILE A 87 3.33 12.45 1.88
C ILE A 87 4.24 11.23 1.95
N HIS A 88 3.86 10.25 2.76
CA HIS A 88 4.51 8.96 2.81
C HIS A 88 3.62 7.91 2.16
N PHE A 89 4.17 7.10 1.27
CA PHE A 89 3.37 6.11 0.57
C PHE A 89 4.15 4.91 0.07
N VAL A 90 3.40 3.83 -0.14
CA VAL A 90 3.87 2.57 -0.71
C VAL A 90 2.84 2.10 -1.74
N PHE A 91 3.29 1.66 -2.90
CA PHE A 91 2.39 0.99 -3.84
C PHE A 91 2.19 -0.47 -3.43
N ALA A 92 0.97 -0.96 -3.56
CA ALA A 92 0.60 -2.30 -3.10
C ALA A 92 1.47 -3.42 -3.67
N THR A 93 2.04 -3.24 -4.86
CA THR A 93 2.88 -4.26 -5.50
C THR A 93 4.27 -3.78 -5.88
N ASP A 94 4.73 -2.65 -5.37
CA ASP A 94 6.11 -2.18 -5.57
C ASP A 94 6.99 -2.49 -4.35
N THR A 95 8.31 -2.33 -4.47
CA THR A 95 9.28 -2.59 -3.40
C THR A 95 9.92 -1.31 -2.88
N LEU A 96 9.28 -0.16 -3.13
CA LEU A 96 9.78 1.16 -2.77
C LEU A 96 8.90 1.84 -1.74
N PHE A 97 9.53 2.37 -0.71
CA PHE A 97 8.93 3.35 0.18
C PHE A 97 9.21 4.74 -0.38
N HIS A 98 8.17 5.56 -0.48
CA HIS A 98 8.24 6.89 -1.08
C HIS A 98 7.96 7.95 -0.02
N THR A 99 8.73 9.03 -0.08
CA THR A 99 8.47 10.26 0.70
C THR A 99 8.48 11.43 -0.27
N HIS A 100 7.38 12.18 -0.32
CA HIS A 100 7.27 13.44 -1.03
C HIS A 100 7.20 14.59 -0.03
N ASP A 101 8.23 15.43 -0.01
CA ASP A 101 8.30 16.65 0.79
C ASP A 101 7.75 17.84 -0.03
N LEU A 102 6.55 18.31 0.32
CA LEU A 102 5.83 19.36 -0.41
C LEU A 102 6.39 20.75 -0.15
N SER A 103 7.25 20.94 0.86
CA SER A 103 7.96 22.21 1.07
C SER A 103 9.06 22.45 0.03
N LYS A 104 9.46 21.41 -0.70
CA LYS A 104 10.49 21.48 -1.73
C LYS A 104 9.85 21.67 -3.11
N ALA A 105 9.98 22.88 -3.64
CA ALA A 105 9.42 23.26 -4.94
C ALA A 105 9.84 22.35 -6.11
N GLU A 106 11.06 21.80 -6.07
CA GLU A 106 11.56 20.81 -7.03
C GLU A 106 12.24 19.65 -6.29
N ASN A 107 12.06 18.41 -6.78
CA ASN A 107 12.71 17.19 -6.27
C ASN A 107 12.34 16.78 -4.82
N GLY A 108 11.12 17.08 -4.37
CA GLY A 108 10.62 16.62 -3.06
C GLY A 108 10.44 15.10 -2.93
N LEU A 109 10.34 14.38 -4.06
CA LEU A 109 10.12 12.94 -4.10
C LEU A 109 11.44 12.16 -3.94
N THR A 110 11.52 11.39 -2.85
CA THR A 110 12.61 10.46 -2.58
C THR A 110 12.07 9.04 -2.39
N VAL A 111 12.91 8.04 -2.67
CA VAL A 111 12.56 6.64 -2.49
C VAL A 111 13.69 5.85 -1.85
N GLU A 112 13.33 4.79 -1.16
CA GLU A 112 14.23 3.77 -0.63
C GLU A 112 13.63 2.38 -0.84
N GLY A 113 14.48 1.36 -0.87
CA GLY A 113 14.03 -0.03 -1.01
C GLY A 113 13.47 -0.55 0.30
N ILE A 114 12.30 -1.18 0.24
CA ILE A 114 11.76 -1.93 1.38
C ILE A 114 12.43 -3.31 1.38
N PRO A 115 13.07 -3.73 2.48
CA PRO A 115 13.73 -5.02 2.59
C PRO A 115 12.69 -6.11 2.88
N PHE A 116 11.72 -6.28 1.97
CA PHE A 116 10.88 -7.45 2.03
C PHE A 116 11.73 -8.72 1.94
N ASP A 117 11.26 -9.78 2.57
CA ASP A 117 11.77 -11.13 2.35
C ASP A 117 11.36 -11.64 0.95
N ASP A 118 11.04 -12.93 0.76
CA ASP A 118 10.74 -13.60 -0.52
C ASP A 118 9.51 -13.01 -1.30
N PHE A 119 9.52 -11.71 -1.61
CA PHE A 119 8.41 -10.95 -2.14
C PHE A 119 8.30 -11.13 -3.65
N ILE A 120 7.27 -11.88 -4.05
CA ILE A 120 7.05 -12.28 -5.43
C ILE A 120 6.44 -11.13 -6.22
N LEU A 121 7.18 -10.57 -7.15
CA LEU A 121 6.68 -9.54 -8.06
C LEU A 121 5.95 -10.18 -9.24
N ASN A 122 4.74 -9.69 -9.55
CA ASN A 122 4.13 -9.92 -10.87
C ASN A 122 5.06 -9.31 -11.93
N PRO A 123 5.51 -10.02 -12.98
CA PRO A 123 6.34 -9.42 -14.03
C PRO A 123 5.60 -8.36 -14.88
N GLY A 124 4.27 -8.27 -14.77
CA GLY A 124 3.46 -7.44 -15.66
C GLY A 124 3.32 -8.10 -17.03
N TYR A 125 2.78 -7.36 -17.99
CA TYR A 125 2.59 -7.82 -19.37
C TYR A 125 3.23 -6.84 -20.36
N PRO A 126 3.53 -7.26 -21.61
CA PRO A 126 4.11 -6.38 -22.61
C PRO A 126 3.21 -5.16 -22.90
N PHE A 127 3.82 -4.01 -23.16
CA PHE A 127 3.07 -2.88 -23.70
C PHE A 127 2.36 -3.24 -25.00
N ARG A 128 1.20 -2.63 -25.23
CA ARG A 128 0.26 -2.92 -26.32
C ARG A 128 -0.31 -4.34 -26.32
N GLY A 129 0.05 -5.16 -25.34
CA GLY A 129 -0.55 -6.46 -25.08
C GLY A 129 -1.69 -6.40 -24.06
N SER A 130 -2.08 -7.57 -23.60
CA SER A 130 -3.06 -7.80 -22.53
C SER A 130 -2.46 -8.66 -21.44
N GLU A 131 -3.03 -8.59 -20.23
CA GLU A 131 -2.71 -9.55 -19.19
C GLU A 131 -3.19 -10.94 -19.61
N ASP A 132 -2.30 -11.93 -19.46
CA ASP A 132 -2.63 -13.34 -19.63
C ASP A 132 -3.26 -13.88 -18.34
N TYR A 133 -4.53 -14.23 -18.42
CA TYR A 133 -5.31 -14.78 -17.30
C TYR A 133 -5.42 -16.31 -17.33
N ASP A 134 -4.99 -16.94 -18.42
CA ASP A 134 -5.15 -18.38 -18.64
C ASP A 134 -3.94 -19.16 -18.12
N THR A 135 -2.74 -18.59 -18.22
CA THR A 135 -1.53 -19.23 -17.71
C THR A 135 -1.47 -19.16 -16.17
N PRO A 136 -1.32 -20.30 -15.48
CA PRO A 136 -1.09 -20.32 -14.03
C PRO A 136 0.17 -19.52 -13.67
N LYS A 137 0.04 -18.60 -12.72
CA LYS A 137 1.13 -17.72 -12.26
C LYS A 137 1.28 -17.81 -10.75
N PRO A 138 2.50 -17.56 -10.22
CA PRO A 138 2.69 -17.33 -8.80
C PRO A 138 1.72 -16.26 -8.27
N ARG A 139 1.27 -16.42 -7.03
CA ARG A 139 0.55 -15.37 -6.34
C ARG A 139 1.54 -14.28 -5.96
N LYS A 140 1.36 -13.09 -6.52
CA LYS A 140 2.20 -11.93 -6.20
C LYS A 140 2.12 -11.57 -4.72
N GLY A 141 3.23 -11.08 -4.19
CA GLY A 141 3.26 -10.34 -2.94
C GLY A 141 2.44 -9.06 -3.03
N VAL A 142 1.93 -8.63 -1.89
CA VAL A 142 1.11 -7.44 -1.78
C VAL A 142 1.30 -6.77 -0.42
N VAL A 143 1.50 -5.46 -0.42
CA VAL A 143 1.32 -4.64 0.77
C VAL A 143 -0.18 -4.48 0.99
N GLU A 144 -0.68 -4.96 2.12
CA GLU A 144 -2.10 -4.93 2.45
C GLU A 144 -2.49 -3.64 3.17
N SER A 145 -1.57 -3.07 3.96
CA SER A 145 -1.81 -1.82 4.69
C SER A 145 -0.52 -1.09 5.02
N TYR A 146 -0.64 0.21 5.21
CA TYR A 146 0.43 1.10 5.64
C TYR A 146 -0.12 2.06 6.69
N PHE A 147 0.63 2.23 7.78
CA PHE A 147 0.31 3.15 8.86
C PHE A 147 1.57 3.89 9.30
N ARG A 148 1.47 5.19 9.48
CA ARG A 148 2.46 6.05 10.10
C ARG A 148 2.02 6.36 11.52
N VAL A 149 2.90 6.10 12.48
CA VAL A 149 2.67 6.31 13.90
C VAL A 149 3.93 6.98 14.44
N ASP A 150 3.79 8.23 14.87
CA ASP A 150 4.90 9.12 15.20
C ASP A 150 5.88 9.23 14.01
N GLU A 151 7.16 8.95 14.25
CA GLU A 151 8.18 8.94 13.19
C GLU A 151 8.40 7.54 12.60
N LYS A 152 7.49 6.60 12.89
CA LYS A 152 7.59 5.20 12.46
C LYS A 152 6.56 4.87 11.40
N ASP A 153 6.93 3.95 10.52
CA ASP A 153 6.16 3.49 9.39
C ASP A 153 5.94 1.97 9.52
N LEU A 154 4.71 1.55 9.81
CA LEU A 154 4.28 0.15 9.81
C LEU A 154 3.80 -0.25 8.42
N ILE A 155 4.44 -1.27 7.84
CA ILE A 155 4.07 -1.86 6.55
C ILE A 155 3.58 -3.28 6.80
N LEU A 156 2.31 -3.55 6.49
CA LEU A 156 1.74 -4.89 6.56
C LEU A 156 1.69 -5.51 5.16
N TYR A 157 2.26 -6.69 5.00
CA TYR A 157 2.41 -7.28 3.67
C TYR A 157 2.37 -8.80 3.69
N ARG A 158 2.12 -9.38 2.51
CA ARG A 158 2.29 -10.81 2.22
C ARG A 158 3.32 -10.96 1.12
N SER A 159 4.26 -11.89 1.28
CA SER A 159 5.34 -12.11 0.30
C SER A 159 4.82 -12.72 -1.00
N GLY A 160 3.68 -13.41 -0.97
CA GLY A 160 3.14 -14.13 -2.12
C GLY A 160 3.40 -15.64 -2.00
N LEU A 161 2.99 -16.39 -3.03
CA LEU A 161 3.20 -17.84 -3.11
C LEU A 161 3.71 -18.23 -4.48
N SER A 162 4.74 -19.07 -4.52
CA SER A 162 5.16 -19.71 -5.77
C SER A 162 4.05 -20.62 -6.29
N LEU A 163 4.07 -20.88 -7.60
CA LEU A 163 3.09 -21.78 -8.21
C LEU A 163 3.18 -23.20 -7.62
N GLU A 164 4.40 -23.67 -7.32
CA GLU A 164 4.65 -24.99 -6.72
C GLU A 164 4.11 -25.12 -5.29
N ALA A 165 4.11 -24.02 -4.52
CA ALA A 165 3.58 -23.98 -3.17
C ALA A 165 2.05 -23.79 -3.12
N THR A 166 1.40 -23.59 -4.27
CA THR A 166 -0.04 -23.33 -4.39
C THR A 166 -0.76 -24.66 -4.64
N PRO A 167 -1.57 -25.17 -3.68
CA PRO A 167 -2.41 -26.35 -3.93
C PRO A 167 -3.32 -26.16 -5.16
N PRO A 168 -3.60 -27.23 -5.94
CA PRO A 168 -4.57 -27.15 -7.02
C PRO A 168 -5.93 -26.68 -6.50
N ARG A 169 -6.51 -25.66 -7.15
CA ARG A 169 -7.77 -25.04 -6.70
C ARG A 169 -8.97 -26.00 -6.70
N GLU A 170 -8.86 -27.10 -7.45
CA GLU A 170 -9.90 -28.13 -7.59
C GLU A 170 -9.87 -29.19 -6.48
N THR A 171 -8.81 -29.23 -5.66
CA THR A 171 -8.60 -30.32 -4.68
C THR A 171 -8.93 -29.95 -3.25
N VAL A 172 -9.26 -28.68 -2.97
CA VAL A 172 -9.55 -28.19 -1.60
C VAL A 172 -10.78 -27.30 -1.58
N SER A 173 -11.58 -27.40 -0.52
CA SER A 173 -12.67 -26.46 -0.29
C SER A 173 -12.14 -25.04 -0.07
N ARG A 174 -12.99 -24.02 -0.22
CA ARG A 174 -12.61 -22.62 0.03
C ARG A 174 -12.06 -22.40 1.44
N LYS A 175 -12.65 -23.06 2.44
CA LYS A 175 -12.24 -22.94 3.84
C LYS A 175 -10.83 -23.52 4.05
N GLU A 176 -10.60 -24.74 3.55
CA GLU A 176 -9.28 -25.38 3.62
C GLU A 176 -8.23 -24.56 2.85
N TRP A 177 -8.61 -23.99 1.71
CA TRP A 177 -7.74 -23.07 0.97
C TRP A 177 -7.34 -21.84 1.79
N ASP A 178 -8.30 -21.21 2.47
CA ASP A 178 -8.04 -20.02 3.29
C ASP A 178 -7.07 -20.34 4.45
N GLU A 179 -7.23 -21.50 5.09
CA GLU A 179 -6.33 -22.00 6.14
C GLU A 179 -4.92 -22.30 5.60
N ILE A 180 -4.80 -22.98 4.46
CA ILE A 180 -3.52 -23.26 3.82
C ILE A 180 -2.82 -21.96 3.41
N ASN A 181 -3.55 -21.04 2.79
CA ASN A 181 -3.01 -19.76 2.35
C ASN A 181 -2.58 -18.90 3.54
N ALA A 182 -3.33 -18.90 4.64
CA ALA A 182 -2.93 -18.20 5.87
C ALA A 182 -1.63 -18.74 6.45
N ARG A 183 -1.42 -20.07 6.38
CA ARG A 183 -0.19 -20.73 6.86
C ARG A 183 1.00 -20.52 5.95
N LEU A 184 0.82 -20.64 4.62
CA LEU A 184 1.92 -20.56 3.65
C LEU A 184 2.29 -19.12 3.28
N ASN A 185 1.34 -18.19 3.38
CA ASN A 185 1.54 -16.78 3.05
C ASN A 185 1.02 -15.90 4.19
N PRO A 186 1.60 -16.01 5.40
CA PRO A 186 1.12 -15.28 6.56
C PRO A 186 1.25 -13.78 6.36
N LEU A 187 0.41 -13.01 7.06
CA LEU A 187 0.55 -11.56 7.09
C LEU A 187 1.79 -11.22 7.93
N LYS A 188 2.70 -10.46 7.33
CA LYS A 188 3.96 -10.02 7.91
C LYS A 188 3.93 -8.52 8.16
N PHE A 189 4.80 -8.05 9.03
CA PHE A 189 5.03 -6.63 9.23
C PHE A 189 6.51 -6.27 9.19
N LEU A 190 6.78 -5.05 8.75
CA LEU A 190 8.03 -4.35 8.92
C LEU A 190 7.74 -2.99 9.58
N VAL A 191 8.57 -2.59 10.52
CA VAL A 191 8.57 -1.24 11.07
C VAL A 191 9.80 -0.51 10.56
N ARG A 192 9.58 0.61 9.87
CA ARG A 192 10.63 1.53 9.46
C ARG A 192 10.69 2.69 10.45
N GLU A 193 11.88 2.93 11.00
CA GLU A 193 12.19 4.03 11.91
C GLU A 193 12.62 5.30 11.13
N ALA A 194 12.72 6.45 11.81
CA ALA A 194 12.94 7.79 11.23
C ALA A 194 14.14 7.93 10.26
N LYS A 195 15.12 7.03 10.30
CA LYS A 195 16.33 7.05 9.45
C LYS A 195 16.32 6.02 8.32
N GLY A 196 15.17 5.42 8.00
CA GLY A 196 15.08 4.35 6.98
C GLY A 196 15.68 3.02 7.46
N ILE A 197 15.79 2.84 8.79
CA ILE A 197 16.19 1.57 9.39
C ILE A 197 14.92 0.73 9.53
N TYR A 198 14.95 -0.47 8.97
CA TYR A 198 13.85 -1.42 9.06
C TYR A 198 14.11 -2.42 10.19
N SER A 199 13.05 -2.83 10.87
CA SER A 199 13.06 -3.97 11.80
C SER A 199 13.33 -5.27 11.06
N GLU A 200 13.60 -6.34 11.83
CA GLU A 200 13.41 -7.69 11.30
C GLU A 200 11.94 -7.92 10.89
N VAL A 201 11.72 -8.90 10.01
CA VAL A 201 10.39 -9.28 9.55
C VAL A 201 9.64 -9.96 10.70
N GLY A 202 8.53 -9.35 11.13
CA GLY A 202 7.64 -9.91 12.13
C GLY A 202 6.41 -10.57 11.52
N LEU A 203 5.81 -11.52 12.23
CA LEU A 203 4.51 -12.09 11.89
C LEU A 203 3.40 -11.29 12.59
N CYS A 204 2.38 -10.90 11.84
CA CYS A 204 1.21 -10.27 12.44
C CYS A 204 0.47 -11.27 13.33
N PRO A 205 0.07 -10.87 14.55
CA PRO A 205 -0.80 -11.69 15.38
C PRO A 205 -2.11 -11.99 14.64
N THR A 206 -2.59 -13.21 14.77
CA THR A 206 -3.82 -13.66 14.08
C THR A 206 -5.10 -13.27 14.82
N ASN A 207 -5.00 -12.75 16.04
CA ASN A 207 -6.15 -12.41 16.88
C ASN A 207 -6.66 -10.97 16.71
N PHE A 208 -5.90 -10.10 16.03
CA PHE A 208 -6.32 -8.74 15.74
C PHE A 208 -5.74 -8.22 14.43
N THR A 209 -6.29 -7.12 13.92
CA THR A 209 -5.76 -6.40 12.75
C THR A 209 -5.71 -4.91 13.00
N PRO A 210 -4.57 -4.24 12.76
CA PRO A 210 -4.50 -2.78 12.76
C PRO A 210 -5.48 -2.18 11.75
N THR A 211 -6.23 -1.18 12.17
CA THR A 211 -7.34 -0.61 11.39
C THR A 211 -7.13 0.84 10.98
N TYR A 212 -6.67 1.70 11.90
CA TYR A 212 -6.49 3.13 11.62
C TYR A 212 -5.57 3.79 12.65
N VAL A 213 -5.03 4.96 12.28
CA VAL A 213 -4.31 5.86 13.18
C VAL A 213 -5.21 7.07 13.45
N ASP A 214 -5.41 7.43 14.71
CA ASP A 214 -6.26 8.57 15.06
C ASP A 214 -5.52 9.93 15.04
N GLY A 215 -6.26 11.02 15.20
CA GLY A 215 -5.68 12.37 15.26
C GLY A 215 -4.76 12.65 16.45
N LYS A 216 -4.61 11.71 17.39
CA LYS A 216 -3.62 11.73 18.48
C LYS A 216 -2.45 10.79 18.21
N ASN A 217 -2.30 10.33 16.97
CA ASN A 217 -1.25 9.43 16.53
C ASN A 217 -1.26 8.06 17.21
N ARG A 218 -2.44 7.57 17.59
CA ARG A 218 -2.58 6.24 18.22
C ARG A 218 -3.01 5.22 17.18
N LEU A 219 -2.29 4.10 17.11
CA LEU A 219 -2.66 2.96 16.27
C LEU A 219 -3.76 2.15 16.95
N TRP A 220 -4.86 1.96 16.26
CA TRP A 220 -5.98 1.15 16.73
C TRP A 220 -6.04 -0.18 15.97
N ALA A 221 -6.37 -1.25 16.67
CA ALA A 221 -6.54 -2.58 16.11
C ALA A 221 -7.86 -3.21 16.56
N ARG A 222 -8.49 -3.98 15.68
CA ARG A 222 -9.76 -4.68 15.94
C ARG A 222 -9.51 -6.16 16.17
N GLN A 223 -10.20 -6.73 17.16
CA GLN A 223 -10.25 -8.19 17.36
C GLN A 223 -10.96 -8.91 16.20
N HIS A 224 -10.46 -10.09 15.82
CA HIS A 224 -11.15 -11.00 14.90
C HIS A 224 -12.29 -11.70 15.64
N VAL A 225 -13.52 -11.25 15.43
CA VAL A 225 -14.73 -11.78 16.09
C VAL A 225 -15.07 -13.19 15.60
N GLU A 226 -14.63 -13.52 14.39
CA GLU A 226 -14.77 -14.83 13.75
C GLU A 226 -13.95 -15.94 14.43
N LEU A 227 -12.98 -15.57 15.28
CA LEU A 227 -12.19 -16.51 16.06
C LEU A 227 -12.81 -16.80 17.45
N LEU A 228 -13.92 -16.15 17.78
CA LEU A 228 -14.60 -16.34 19.06
C LEU A 228 -15.58 -17.51 18.96
N ASP A 229 -15.61 -18.35 20.00
CA ASP A 229 -16.54 -19.49 20.09
C ASP A 229 -18.02 -19.04 20.17
N GLN A 230 -18.24 -17.79 20.56
CA GLN A 230 -19.55 -17.17 20.72
C GLN A 230 -19.55 -15.77 20.13
N GLU A 231 -20.70 -15.34 19.62
CA GLU A 231 -20.89 -13.96 19.19
C GLU A 231 -20.68 -13.01 20.37
N PRO A 232 -19.78 -12.02 20.26
CA PRO A 232 -19.48 -11.16 21.39
C PRO A 232 -20.59 -10.13 21.61
N GLU A 233 -20.98 -9.90 22.87
CA GLU A 233 -21.92 -8.83 23.23
C GLU A 233 -21.34 -7.42 22.98
N PHE A 234 -20.00 -7.30 22.92
CA PHE A 234 -19.28 -6.04 22.73
C PHE A 234 -18.13 -6.18 21.73
N TYR A 235 -17.85 -5.12 20.97
CA TYR A 235 -16.66 -5.05 20.14
C TYR A 235 -15.44 -4.63 20.97
N THR A 236 -14.37 -5.42 20.92
CA THR A 236 -13.08 -5.07 21.53
C THR A 236 -12.17 -4.39 20.50
N ILE A 237 -11.65 -3.21 20.86
CA ILE A 237 -10.66 -2.46 20.10
C ILE A 237 -9.45 -2.22 20.99
N TYR A 238 -8.26 -2.51 20.47
CA TYR A 238 -6.99 -2.35 21.17
C TYR A 238 -6.26 -1.10 20.68
N GLN A 239 -5.63 -0.37 21.60
CA GLN A 239 -4.59 0.58 21.24
C GLN A 239 -3.26 -0.19 21.14
N ALA A 240 -2.66 -0.22 19.96
CA ALA A 240 -1.40 -0.90 19.69
C ALA A 240 -0.21 0.07 19.79
N ALA A 241 0.96 -0.46 20.16
CA ALA A 241 2.22 0.27 20.16
C ALA A 241 3.22 -0.45 19.24
N LEU A 242 4.03 0.31 18.51
CA LEU A 242 5.11 -0.22 17.69
C LEU A 242 6.38 -0.35 18.53
N VAL A 243 6.67 -1.57 18.96
CA VAL A 243 7.86 -1.88 19.76
C VAL A 243 8.95 -2.41 18.82
N PRO A 244 10.17 -1.83 18.80
CA PRO A 244 11.29 -2.39 18.06
C PRO A 244 11.62 -3.79 18.57
N GLN A 245 11.98 -4.70 17.67
CA GLN A 245 12.59 -5.99 18.00
C GLN A 245 14.10 -5.90 17.83
#